data_AF-A0A2H9L1Z6-F1
#
_entry.id   AF-A0A2H9L1Z6-F1
#
_cell.length_a   1.000
_cell.length_b   1.000
_cell.length_c   1.000
_cell.angle_alpha   90.00
_cell.angle_beta   90.00
_cell.angle_gamma   90.00
#
_symmetry.space_group_name_H-M   'P 1'
#
loop_
_entity.id
_entity.type
_entity.pdbx_description
1 polymer ?
#
loop_
_entity_poly.entity_id
_entity_poly.type
_entity_poly.pdbx_seq_one_letter_code
_entity_poly.pdbx_strand_id
1 'polypeptide(L)' 'VNTGLWNLFEIEAGKFSLSARPALEPVDNYLRAQGRFKHITPEQIRFIQEHSRATRSELEKLEASGVNVGRIL' A
#
# COMPACT_ATOMS: atom_id res chain seq x y z
N VAL A 1 -3.85 2.66 -6.54
CA VAL A 1 -3.19 1.37 -6.81
C VAL A 1 -1.73 1.57 -7.18
N ASN A 2 -1.40 2.23 -8.30
CA ASN A 2 -0.01 2.45 -8.74
C ASN A 2 0.90 3.18 -7.74
N THR A 3 0.36 4.00 -6.85
CA THR A 3 1.14 4.72 -5.84
C THR A 3 1.42 3.92 -4.56
N GLY A 4 0.87 2.70 -4.44
CA GLY A 4 0.97 1.86 -3.24
C GLY A 4 0.02 2.26 -2.09
N LEU A 5 -0.68 3.40 -2.21
CA LEU A 5 -1.64 3.87 -1.20
C LEU A 5 -2.86 2.96 -1.06
N TRP A 6 -3.12 2.15 -2.08
CA TRP A 6 -4.17 1.14 -2.07
C TRP A 6 -3.60 -0.15 -2.66
N ASN A 7 -3.51 -1.18 -1.83
CA ASN A 7 -2.99 -2.49 -2.20
C ASN A 7 -4.15 -3.43 -2.51
N LEU A 8 -4.07 -4.10 -3.66
CA LEU A 8 -5.03 -5.11 -4.05
C LEU A 8 -4.49 -6.47 -3.65
N PHE A 9 -5.27 -7.20 -2.87
CA PHE A 9 -4.93 -8.54 -2.39
C PHE A 9 -6.20 -9.34 -2.15
N GLU A 10 -6.02 -10.66 -2.10
CA GLU A 10 -7.03 -11.63 -1.73
C GLU A 10 -6.53 -12.49 -0.58
N ILE A 11 -7.47 -12.99 0.23
CA ILE A 11 -7.20 -13.98 1.25
C ILE A 11 -8.14 -15.15 1.00
N GLU A 12 -7.59 -16.28 0.58
CA GLU A 12 -8.35 -17.48 0.26
C GLU A 12 -7.88 -18.64 1.13
N ALA A 13 -8.80 -19.29 1.86
CA ALA A 13 -8.48 -20.34 2.84
C ALA A 13 -7.36 -19.93 3.85
N GLY A 14 -7.30 -18.63 4.17
CA GLY A 14 -6.28 -18.05 5.06
C GLY A 14 -4.92 -17.81 4.41
N LYS A 15 -4.75 -18.04 3.10
CA LYS A 15 -3.55 -17.67 2.34
C LYS A 15 -3.70 -16.26 1.77
N PHE A 16 -2.80 -15.37 2.12
CA PHE A 16 -2.72 -14.01 1.58
C PHE A 16 -1.97 -13.98 0.24
N SER A 17 -2.47 -13.25 -0.76
CA SER A 17 -1.79 -12.99 -2.03
C SER A 17 -2.07 -11.60 -2.58
N LEU A 18 -1.03 -10.91 -3.05
CA LEU A 18 -1.12 -9.62 -3.73
C LEU A 18 -1.58 -9.80 -5.17
N SER A 19 -2.78 -9.31 -5.49
CA SER A 19 -3.39 -9.42 -6.82
C SER A 19 -2.81 -8.43 -7.83
N ALA A 20 -2.12 -7.37 -7.38
CA ALA A 20 -1.45 -6.40 -8.26
C ALA A 20 -0.05 -6.01 -7.78
N ARG A 21 0.88 -5.85 -8.74
CA ARG A 21 2.29 -5.44 -8.53
C ARG A 21 2.71 -4.31 -9.48
N PRO A 22 2.15 -3.11 -9.34
CA PRO A 22 2.54 -1.98 -10.18
C PRO A 22 3.95 -1.49 -9.82
N ALA A 23 4.60 -0.82 -10.76
CA ALA A 23 5.76 0.02 -10.44
C ALA A 23 5.28 1.23 -9.62
N LEU A 24 5.83 1.42 -8.42
CA LEU A 24 5.33 2.43 -7.49
C LEU A 24 5.64 3.86 -7.94
N GLU A 25 4.60 4.59 -8.33
CA GLU A 25 4.67 6.02 -8.66
C GLU A 25 4.72 6.90 -7.40
N PRO A 26 5.30 8.11 -7.47
CA PRO A 26 5.22 9.07 -6.37
C PRO A 26 3.77 9.42 -5.99
N VAL A 27 3.49 9.53 -4.69
CA VAL A 27 2.14 9.83 -4.18
C VAL A 27 1.70 11.27 -4.47
N ASP A 28 2.66 12.18 -4.68
CA ASP A 28 2.41 13.63 -4.76
C ASP A 28 1.40 13.99 -5.88
N ASN A 29 1.68 13.56 -7.12
CA ASN A 29 0.81 13.83 -8.27
C ASN A 29 -0.61 13.30 -8.04
N TYR A 30 -0.73 12.11 -7.46
CA TYR A 30 -2.01 11.49 -7.14
C TYR A 30 -2.78 12.25 -6.05
N LEU A 31 -2.10 12.69 -4.99
CA LEU A 31 -2.72 13.42 -3.89
C LEU A 31 -3.14 14.83 -4.30
N ARG A 32 -2.29 15.57 -5.02
CA ARG A 32 -2.58 16.96 -5.44
C ARG A 32 -3.73 17.06 -6.43
N ALA A 33 -3.98 16.02 -7.22
CA ALA A 33 -5.13 15.95 -8.12
C ALA A 33 -6.48 15.90 -7.36
N GLN A 34 -6.49 15.59 -6.06
CA GLN A 34 -7.70 15.40 -5.27
C GLN A 34 -7.97 16.59 -4.36
N GLY A 35 -9.16 17.20 -4.50
CA GLY A 35 -9.55 18.40 -3.75
C GLY A 35 -9.43 18.26 -2.22
N ARG A 36 -9.74 17.08 -1.68
CA ARG A 36 -9.66 16.77 -0.24
C ARG A 36 -8.24 16.87 0.34
N PHE A 37 -7.21 16.81 -0.50
CA PHE A 37 -5.81 16.85 -0.08
C PHE A 37 -5.12 18.18 -0.40
N LYS A 38 -5.85 19.22 -0.82
CA LYS A 38 -5.25 20.53 -1.15
C LYS A 38 -4.47 21.18 0.00
N HIS A 39 -4.79 20.84 1.25
CA HIS A 39 -4.21 21.46 2.45
C HIS A 39 -2.95 20.75 2.97
N ILE A 40 -2.56 19.60 2.42
CA ILE A 40 -1.45 18.82 2.96
C ILE A 40 -0.09 19.43 2.57
N THR A 41 0.85 19.45 3.51
CA THR A 41 2.18 20.04 3.32
C THR A 41 3.13 19.08 2.60
N PRO A 42 4.25 19.57 2.03
CA PRO A 42 5.30 18.71 1.48
C PRO A 42 5.84 17.68 2.50
N GLU A 43 5.95 18.05 3.77
CA GLU A 43 6.37 17.18 4.87
C GLU A 43 5.40 16.01 5.04
N GLN A 44 4.10 16.30 5.03
CA GLN A 44 3.05 15.30 5.13
C GLN A 44 3.02 14.39 3.89
N ILE A 45 3.25 14.95 2.69
CA ILE A 45 3.38 14.15 1.46
C ILE A 45 4.56 13.18 1.54
N ARG A 46 5.72 13.61 2.07
CA ARG A 46 6.87 12.72 2.29
C ARG A 46 6.54 11.60 3.27
N PHE A 47 5.90 11.93 4.40
CA PHE A 47 5.45 10.92 5.35
C PHE A 47 4.50 9.89 4.71
N ILE A 48 3.51 10.35 3.94
CA ILE A 48 2.57 9.47 3.22
C ILE A 48 3.30 8.60 2.19
N GLN A 49 4.29 9.16 1.49
CA GLN A 49 5.11 8.42 0.52
C GLN A 49 5.89 7.28 1.17
N GLU A 50 6.53 7.55 2.31
CA GLU A 50 7.29 6.58 3.09
C GLU A 50 6.37 5.50 3.65
N HIS A 51 5.25 5.90 4.24
CA HIS A 51 4.25 4.97 4.75
C HIS A 51 3.72 4.03 3.64
N SER A 52 3.39 4.56 2.46
CA SER A 52 2.95 3.75 1.31
C SER A 52 3.96 2.67 0.94
N ARG A 53 5.26 3.04 0.87
CA ARG A 53 6.35 2.11 0.53
C ARG A 53 6.60 1.08 1.62
N ALA A 54 6.58 1.49 2.88
CA ALA A 54 6.73 0.61 4.02
C ALA A 54 5.60 -0.43 4.05
N THR A 55 4.34 0.02 3.96
CA THR A 55 3.17 -0.87 3.90
C THR A 55 3.28 -1.85 2.74
N ARG A 56 3.71 -1.40 1.55
CA ARG A 56 3.92 -2.31 0.42
C ARG A 56 4.94 -3.41 0.74
N SER A 57 6.08 -3.02 1.32
CA SER A 57 7.15 -3.97 1.68
C SER A 57 6.68 -4.99 2.73
N GLU A 58 5.91 -4.55 3.73
CA GLU A 58 5.36 -5.46 4.75
C GLU A 58 4.36 -6.47 4.15
N LEU A 59 3.51 -6.05 3.21
CA LEU A 59 2.59 -6.96 2.54
C LEU A 59 3.32 -7.98 1.66
N GLU A 60 4.41 -7.58 1.00
CA GLU A 60 5.25 -8.50 0.22
C GLU A 60 5.96 -9.52 1.11
N LYS A 61 6.43 -9.10 2.29
CA LYS A 61 6.97 -10.03 3.31
C LYS A 61 5.89 -10.97 3.85
N LEU A 62 4.68 -10.46 4.10
CA LEU A 62 3.55 -11.27 4.56
C LEU A 62 3.23 -12.36 3.56
N GLU A 63 3.10 -12.01 2.28
CA GLU A 63 2.88 -12.98 1.21
C GLU A 63 4.02 -14.00 1.13
N ALA A 64 5.27 -13.54 1.17
CA ALA A 64 6.45 -14.42 1.13
C ALA A 64 6.54 -15.36 2.34
N SER A 65 6.05 -14.94 3.51
CA SER A 65 6.03 -15.76 4.72
C SER A 65 5.11 -16.99 4.60
N GLY A 66 4.11 -16.93 3.71
CA GLY A 66 3.12 -18.00 3.54
C GLY A 66 2.29 -18.28 4.79
N VAL A 67 2.29 -17.39 5.78
CA VAL A 67 1.56 -17.56 7.03
C VAL A 67 0.06 -17.65 6.76
N ASN A 68 -0.62 -18.55 7.49
CA ASN A 68 -2.08 -18.62 7.41
C ASN A 68 -2.69 -17.51 8.28
N VAL A 69 -3.12 -16.42 7.64
CA VAL A 69 -3.67 -15.26 8.32
C VAL A 69 -5.01 -15.55 9.02
N GLY A 70 -5.77 -16.54 8.54
CA GLY A 70 -7.04 -16.95 9.15
C GLY A 70 -6.89 -17.70 10.48
N ARG A 71 -5.67 -18.03 10.90
CA ARG A 71 -5.38 -18.61 12.23
C ARG A 71 -4.89 -17.56 13.24
N ILE A 72 -4.68 -16.32 12.80
CA ILE A 72 -4.11 -15.23 13.59
C ILE A 72 -5.17 -14.16 13.88
N LEU A 73 -6.21 -14.09 13.05
CA LEU A 73 -7.43 -13.30 13.26
C LEU A 73 -8.49 -14.12 14.00
#